data_AF-A0A8H5PID5-F1
#
_entry.id   AF-A0A8H5PID5-F1
#
_cell.length_a   1.000
_cell.length_b   1.000
_cell.length_c   1.000
_cell.angle_alpha   90.00
_cell.angle_beta   90.00
_cell.angle_gamma   90.00
#
_symmetry.space_group_name_H-M   'P 1'
#
loop_
_entity.id
_entity.type
_entity.pdbx_description
1 polymer ?
#
loop_
_entity_poly.entity_id
_entity_poly.type
_entity_poly.pdbx_seq_one_letter_code
_entity_poly.pdbx_strand_id
1 'polypeptide(L)'
;MHAPDDYLGKSHQYMRAKETEAGNTDPFIVVDEEAKSRRAVWYIDQFAVEDQVKDGTAESTDVVMKILIQTEGLGINHINYALAKLSIEEGLDNCSVELPLTNDFYQPDPQDCGGPDLQDVWVIAEPREFEESTDPKLLNDFSPRPDKVVRLKEDAAESAWLVSSWTIPGDVHPIDLAQKEFPEGSVVLQQKYKPGFPWPADSL
;
A
#
# COMPACT_ATOMS: atom_id res chain seq x y z
N MET A 1 3.28 24.91 5.28
CA MET A 1 3.81 24.84 3.89
C MET A 1 2.62 25.10 2.98
N HIS A 2 2.68 26.11 2.13
CA HIS A 2 1.63 26.43 1.16
C HIS A 2 2.16 26.10 -0.23
N ALA A 3 1.30 25.56 -1.09
CA ALA A 3 1.64 25.40 -2.50
C ALA A 3 1.96 26.79 -3.11
N PRO A 4 2.94 26.89 -4.02
CA PRO A 4 3.22 28.13 -4.73
C PRO A 4 1.97 28.72 -5.40
N ASP A 5 1.79 30.04 -5.32
CA ASP A 5 0.60 30.72 -5.86
C ASP A 5 0.43 30.51 -7.38
N ASP A 6 1.52 30.26 -8.10
CA ASP A 6 1.54 30.03 -9.54
C ASP A 6 1.07 28.63 -9.96
N TYR A 7 0.86 27.70 -9.01
CA TYR A 7 0.40 26.34 -9.29
C TYR A 7 -1.13 26.25 -9.42
N LEU A 8 -1.87 27.25 -8.94
CA LEU A 8 -3.33 27.21 -8.98
C LEU A 8 -3.84 27.11 -10.43
N GLY A 9 -4.61 26.05 -10.71
CA GLY A 9 -5.18 25.78 -12.04
C GLY A 9 -4.17 25.32 -13.10
N LYS A 10 -2.94 24.97 -12.70
CA LYS A 10 -1.93 24.39 -13.60
C LYS A 10 -2.06 22.88 -13.68
N SER A 11 -1.54 22.30 -14.76
CA SER A 11 -1.47 20.85 -14.92
C SER A 11 -0.45 20.24 -13.95
N HIS A 12 -0.65 18.97 -13.60
CA HIS A 12 0.33 18.23 -12.79
C HIS A 12 1.71 18.18 -13.47
N GLN A 13 1.73 18.12 -14.81
CA GLN A 13 2.95 18.22 -15.62
C GLN A 13 3.72 19.53 -15.37
N TYR A 14 3.02 20.66 -15.38
CA TYR A 14 3.62 21.96 -15.10
C TYR A 14 4.20 22.01 -13.68
N MET A 15 3.45 21.53 -12.70
CA MET A 15 3.91 21.49 -11.30
C MET A 15 5.16 20.63 -11.15
N ARG A 16 5.17 19.41 -11.72
CA ARG A 16 6.32 18.52 -11.65
C ARG A 16 7.55 19.14 -12.32
N ALA A 17 7.40 19.75 -13.49
CA ALA A 17 8.48 20.45 -14.18
C ALA A 17 9.08 21.57 -13.30
N LYS A 18 8.23 22.37 -12.64
CA LYS A 18 8.67 23.46 -11.77
C LYS A 18 9.42 22.96 -10.54
N GLU A 19 8.94 21.89 -9.91
CA GLU A 19 9.64 21.26 -8.81
C GLU A 19 11.00 20.69 -9.25
N THR A 20 11.06 20.02 -10.41
CA THR A 20 12.32 19.51 -10.97
C THR A 20 13.30 20.64 -11.29
N GLU A 21 12.85 21.74 -11.88
CA GLU A 21 13.68 22.95 -12.10
C GLU A 21 14.21 23.54 -10.79
N ALA A 22 13.44 23.45 -9.70
CA ALA A 22 13.84 23.87 -8.36
C ALA A 22 14.77 22.86 -7.65
N GLY A 23 15.05 21.70 -8.27
CA GLY A 23 15.87 20.64 -7.69
C GLY A 23 15.14 19.71 -6.73
N ASN A 24 13.82 19.84 -6.62
CA ASN A 24 12.98 18.94 -5.83
C ASN A 24 12.63 17.74 -6.69
N THR A 25 13.19 16.58 -6.36
CA THR A 25 12.93 15.31 -7.05
C THR A 25 11.98 14.40 -6.30
N ASP A 26 11.71 14.70 -5.02
CA ASP A 26 10.80 13.90 -4.21
C ASP A 26 9.36 13.98 -4.72
N PRO A 27 8.56 12.94 -4.50
CA PRO A 27 7.15 12.94 -4.83
C PRO A 27 6.38 13.95 -3.97
N PHE A 28 5.30 14.50 -4.51
CA PHE A 28 4.44 15.46 -3.81
C PHE A 28 2.96 15.20 -4.07
N ILE A 29 2.11 15.85 -3.27
CA ILE A 29 0.66 15.64 -3.29
C ILE A 29 -0.07 16.84 -3.86
N VAL A 30 -1.04 16.60 -4.72
CA VAL A 30 -1.94 17.62 -5.28
C VAL A 30 -3.39 17.30 -4.89
N VAL A 31 -4.11 18.34 -4.46
CA VAL A 31 -5.54 18.28 -4.12
C VAL A 31 -6.30 19.25 -5.02
N ASP A 32 -6.72 18.75 -6.19
CA ASP A 32 -7.57 19.49 -7.13
C ASP A 32 -9.07 19.15 -6.94
N GLU A 33 -9.93 19.69 -7.80
CA GLU A 33 -11.38 19.48 -7.68
C GLU A 33 -11.80 18.02 -7.89
N GLU A 34 -11.11 17.27 -8.77
CA GLU A 34 -11.38 15.85 -8.94
C GLU A 34 -11.01 15.09 -7.66
N ALA A 35 -9.79 15.29 -7.16
CA ALA A 35 -9.31 14.67 -5.94
C ALA A 35 -10.26 14.93 -4.75
N LYS A 36 -10.72 16.18 -4.57
CA LYS A 36 -11.71 16.54 -3.55
C LYS A 36 -13.03 15.78 -3.74
N SER A 37 -13.57 15.76 -4.95
CA SER A 37 -14.85 15.11 -5.24
C SER A 37 -14.84 13.61 -4.96
N ARG A 38 -13.66 12.99 -5.06
CA ARG A 38 -13.45 11.54 -4.90
C ARG A 38 -12.82 11.15 -3.56
N ARG A 39 -12.70 12.08 -2.60
CA ARG A 39 -12.03 11.87 -1.29
C ARG A 39 -10.63 11.25 -1.46
N ALA A 40 -9.91 11.76 -2.44
CA ALA A 40 -8.63 11.25 -2.90
C ALA A 40 -7.60 12.38 -2.96
N VAL A 41 -6.37 12.01 -3.26
CA VAL A 41 -5.26 12.92 -3.54
C VAL A 41 -4.46 12.40 -4.71
N TRP A 42 -3.93 13.30 -5.54
CA TRP A 42 -2.97 12.92 -6.57
C TRP A 42 -1.59 12.78 -5.95
N TYR A 43 -0.99 11.61 -6.09
CA TYR A 43 0.42 11.38 -5.82
C TYR A 43 1.19 11.63 -7.11
N ILE A 44 2.05 12.65 -7.11
CA ILE A 44 2.84 13.06 -8.26
C ILE A 44 4.29 12.65 -8.01
N ASP A 45 4.81 11.73 -8.83
CA ASP A 45 6.17 11.21 -8.69
C ASP A 45 7.13 11.89 -9.66
N GLN A 46 7.49 11.24 -10.77
CA GLN A 46 8.48 11.72 -11.73
C GLN A 46 7.93 11.72 -13.16
N PHE A 47 8.68 12.31 -14.08
CA PHE A 47 8.45 12.11 -15.50
C PHE A 47 8.81 10.69 -15.92
N ALA A 48 8.11 10.17 -16.92
CA ALA A 48 8.40 8.85 -17.46
C ALA A 48 9.82 8.79 -18.05
N VAL A 49 10.48 7.64 -17.87
CA VAL A 49 11.83 7.37 -18.41
C VAL A 49 11.76 6.64 -19.74
N GLU A 50 12.89 6.64 -20.49
CA GLU A 50 12.97 6.04 -21.83
C GLU A 50 12.52 4.57 -21.88
N ASP A 51 12.83 3.78 -20.84
CA ASP A 51 12.43 2.38 -20.75
C ASP A 51 10.90 2.23 -20.68
N GLN A 52 10.21 3.11 -19.94
CA GLN A 52 8.75 3.11 -19.82
C GLN A 52 8.07 3.49 -21.15
N VAL A 53 8.71 4.35 -21.94
CA VAL A 53 8.22 4.67 -23.30
C VAL A 53 8.41 3.49 -24.24
N LYS A 54 9.59 2.86 -24.18
CA LYS A 54 9.95 1.72 -25.03
C LYS A 54 9.07 0.49 -24.79
N ASP A 55 8.69 0.25 -23.54
CA ASP A 55 7.87 -0.89 -23.14
C ASP A 55 6.36 -0.61 -23.28
N GLY A 56 5.99 0.59 -23.74
CA GLY A 56 4.60 0.97 -24.02
C GLY A 56 3.81 1.40 -22.78
N THR A 57 4.49 1.64 -21.66
CA THR A 57 3.86 2.14 -20.43
C THR A 57 3.48 3.60 -20.53
N ALA A 58 4.32 4.43 -21.15
CA ALA A 58 4.05 5.86 -21.36
C ALA A 58 4.17 6.23 -22.84
N GLU A 59 3.37 7.18 -23.31
CA GLU A 59 3.44 7.60 -24.72
C GLU A 59 4.73 8.40 -25.03
N SER A 60 5.30 9.04 -24.01
CA SER A 60 6.53 9.85 -24.10
C SER A 60 7.16 10.09 -22.73
N THR A 61 8.39 10.60 -22.71
CA THR A 61 9.07 11.04 -21.48
C THR A 61 8.48 12.32 -20.87
N ASP A 62 7.54 12.96 -21.56
CA ASP A 62 6.84 14.16 -21.06
C ASP A 62 5.63 13.80 -20.19
N VAL A 63 5.28 12.51 -20.10
CA VAL A 63 4.20 12.00 -19.25
C VAL A 63 4.66 12.01 -17.80
N VAL A 64 3.83 12.57 -16.90
CA VAL A 64 4.07 12.47 -15.46
C VAL A 64 3.47 11.18 -14.91
N MET A 65 4.31 10.41 -14.22
CA MET A 65 3.89 9.29 -13.40
C MET A 65 3.14 9.83 -12.18
N LYS A 66 1.83 9.65 -12.21
CA LYS A 66 0.92 10.05 -11.14
C LYS A 66 -0.14 8.99 -10.93
N ILE A 67 -0.72 8.97 -9.73
CA ILE A 67 -1.84 8.09 -9.41
C ILE A 67 -2.78 8.79 -8.44
N LEU A 68 -4.08 8.63 -8.63
CA LEU A 68 -5.08 9.11 -7.70
C LEU A 68 -5.25 8.07 -6.59
N ILE A 69 -5.06 8.49 -5.34
CA ILE A 69 -5.05 7.60 -4.17
C ILE A 69 -6.14 8.04 -3.22
N GLN A 70 -6.95 7.11 -2.70
CA GLN A 70 -7.86 7.42 -1.60
C GLN A 70 -7.06 8.03 -0.44
N THR A 71 -7.55 9.12 0.16
CA THR A 71 -6.78 9.85 1.18
C THR A 71 -6.32 8.95 2.33
N GLU A 72 -7.12 7.95 2.68
CA GLU A 72 -6.85 6.97 3.74
C GLU A 72 -5.67 6.03 3.40
N GLY A 73 -5.48 5.71 2.11
CA GLY A 73 -4.42 4.83 1.63
C GLY A 73 -3.08 5.53 1.35
N LEU A 74 -3.00 6.86 1.48
CA LEU A 74 -1.83 7.64 1.08
C LEU A 74 -0.54 7.17 1.77
N GLY A 75 -0.58 6.94 3.09
CA GLY A 75 0.60 6.59 3.87
C GLY A 75 1.24 5.26 3.42
N ILE A 76 0.41 4.25 3.18
CA ILE A 76 0.87 2.93 2.72
C ILE A 76 1.39 3.01 1.29
N ASN A 77 0.67 3.68 0.41
CA ASN A 77 1.13 3.85 -0.98
C ASN A 77 2.46 4.59 -1.04
N HIS A 78 2.67 5.61 -0.21
CA HIS A 78 3.96 6.30 -0.16
C HIS A 78 5.09 5.35 0.24
N ILE A 79 4.90 4.50 1.25
CA ILE A 79 5.90 3.48 1.63
C ILE A 79 6.12 2.49 0.48
N ASN A 80 5.06 2.04 -0.18
CA ASN A 80 5.14 1.11 -1.29
C ASN A 80 5.99 1.66 -2.44
N TYR A 81 5.75 2.89 -2.85
CA TYR A 81 6.45 3.52 -3.96
C TYR A 81 7.85 4.02 -3.59
N ALA A 82 7.99 4.70 -2.45
CA ALA A 82 9.27 5.32 -2.07
C ALA A 82 10.27 4.33 -1.45
N LEU A 83 9.80 3.27 -0.78
CA LEU A 83 10.66 2.36 -0.01
C LEU A 83 10.59 0.90 -0.48
N ALA A 84 9.38 0.39 -0.73
CA ALA A 84 9.18 -1.03 -1.09
C ALA A 84 9.42 -1.33 -2.57
N LYS A 85 9.75 -0.32 -3.39
CA LYS A 85 10.04 -0.42 -4.83
C LYS A 85 8.90 -1.01 -5.66
N LEU A 86 7.66 -0.86 -5.21
CA LEU A 86 6.49 -1.08 -6.06
C LEU A 86 6.40 0.08 -7.06
N SER A 87 5.93 -0.18 -8.28
CA SER A 87 5.80 0.87 -9.30
C SER A 87 4.41 1.50 -9.27
N ILE A 88 4.34 2.78 -9.63
CA ILE A 88 3.05 3.46 -9.87
C ILE A 88 2.29 2.78 -11.00
N GLU A 89 2.99 2.19 -11.97
CA GLU A 89 2.41 1.49 -13.12
C GLU A 89 1.60 0.27 -12.68
N GLU A 90 2.14 -0.53 -11.76
CA GLU A 90 1.40 -1.66 -11.16
C GLU A 90 0.18 -1.15 -10.39
N GLY A 91 0.30 0.00 -9.72
CA GLY A 91 -0.84 0.67 -9.09
C GLY A 91 -1.92 1.08 -10.09
N LEU A 92 -1.53 1.63 -11.23
CA LEU A 92 -2.43 2.10 -12.29
C LEU A 92 -3.11 0.93 -13.03
N ASP A 93 -2.40 -0.19 -13.25
CA ASP A 93 -2.97 -1.41 -13.81
C ASP A 93 -4.07 -1.97 -12.90
N ASN A 94 -3.83 -2.02 -11.58
CA ASN A 94 -4.86 -2.38 -10.59
C ASN A 94 -6.06 -1.42 -10.58
N CYS A 95 -5.89 -0.18 -11.03
CA CYS A 95 -6.96 0.81 -11.17
C CYS A 95 -7.62 0.80 -12.56
N SER A 96 -7.33 -0.20 -13.41
CA SER A 96 -7.87 -0.32 -14.77
C SER A 96 -7.55 0.88 -15.69
N VAL A 97 -6.38 1.48 -15.54
CA VAL A 97 -5.91 2.55 -16.44
C VAL A 97 -5.36 1.96 -17.72
N GLU A 98 -5.80 2.48 -18.86
CA GLU A 98 -5.32 2.05 -20.17
C GLU A 98 -3.92 2.56 -20.48
N LEU A 99 -3.08 1.69 -21.06
CA LEU A 99 -1.74 2.01 -21.54
C LEU A 99 -1.74 2.21 -23.08
N PRO A 100 -0.84 3.05 -23.63
CA PRO A 100 0.16 3.84 -22.92
C PRO A 100 -0.44 5.02 -22.16
N LEU A 101 0.17 5.39 -21.03
CA LEU A 101 -0.21 6.55 -20.24
C LEU A 101 0.00 7.83 -21.05
N THR A 102 -0.98 8.73 -20.93
CA THR A 102 -0.94 10.12 -21.41
C THR A 102 -1.07 11.07 -20.22
N ASN A 103 -0.71 12.34 -20.33
CA ASN A 103 -0.85 13.26 -19.17
C ASN A 103 -2.31 13.46 -18.71
N ASP A 104 -3.28 13.16 -19.58
CA ASP A 104 -4.71 13.33 -19.37
C ASP A 104 -5.45 11.98 -19.23
N PHE A 105 -4.73 10.90 -18.87
CA PHE A 105 -5.36 9.60 -18.63
C PHE A 105 -6.47 9.72 -17.57
N TYR A 106 -7.52 8.93 -17.76
CA TYR A 106 -8.58 8.80 -16.76
C TYR A 106 -8.30 7.59 -15.87
N GLN A 107 -8.43 7.77 -14.56
CA GLN A 107 -8.34 6.69 -13.58
C GLN A 107 -9.75 6.33 -13.06
N PRO A 108 -10.33 5.19 -13.47
CA PRO A 108 -11.67 4.77 -13.06
C PRO A 108 -11.88 4.79 -11.55
N ASP A 109 -10.97 4.18 -10.79
CA ASP A 109 -11.07 4.03 -9.34
C ASP A 109 -9.81 4.55 -8.64
N PRO A 110 -9.92 5.30 -7.53
CA PRO A 110 -8.74 5.71 -6.78
C PRO A 110 -8.08 4.49 -6.14
N GLN A 111 -6.75 4.45 -6.14
CA GLN A 111 -5.97 3.40 -5.48
C GLN A 111 -6.22 3.45 -3.97
N ASP A 112 -6.60 2.32 -3.38
CA ASP A 112 -6.92 2.19 -1.96
C ASP A 112 -6.06 1.15 -1.24
N CYS A 113 -5.10 0.51 -1.94
CA CYS A 113 -4.32 -0.62 -1.43
C CYS A 113 -5.17 -1.80 -0.91
N GLY A 114 -6.34 -2.05 -1.51
CA GLY A 114 -7.28 -3.06 -1.04
C GLY A 114 -8.18 -2.57 0.10
N GLY A 115 -8.18 -1.27 0.38
CA GLY A 115 -9.03 -0.61 1.36
C GLY A 115 -8.56 -0.77 2.82
N PRO A 116 -9.10 0.03 3.74
CA PRO A 116 -8.77 -0.02 5.16
C PRO A 116 -9.20 -1.34 5.84
N ASP A 117 -10.17 -2.06 5.27
CA ASP A 117 -10.72 -3.31 5.80
C ASP A 117 -9.80 -4.53 5.60
N LEU A 118 -8.73 -4.40 4.80
CA LEU A 118 -7.84 -5.50 4.42
C LEU A 118 -6.37 -5.27 4.78
N GLN A 119 -6.07 -4.48 5.82
CA GLN A 119 -4.71 -4.44 6.34
C GLN A 119 -4.40 -5.71 7.15
N ASP A 120 -4.13 -6.77 6.40
CA ASP A 120 -3.38 -7.90 6.87
C ASP A 120 -1.99 -7.40 7.29
N VAL A 121 -1.71 -7.49 8.58
CA VAL A 121 -0.41 -7.19 9.16
C VAL A 121 0.35 -8.48 9.39
N TRP A 122 1.63 -8.45 9.05
CA TRP A 122 2.55 -9.56 9.32
C TRP A 122 3.24 -9.31 10.65
N VAL A 123 3.02 -10.23 11.60
CA VAL A 123 3.60 -10.14 12.94
C VAL A 123 4.49 -11.34 13.20
N ILE A 124 5.56 -11.12 13.96
CA ILE A 124 6.39 -12.20 14.47
C ILE A 124 5.92 -12.50 15.89
N ALA A 125 5.47 -13.72 16.12
CA ALA A 125 5.04 -14.20 17.44
C ALA A 125 6.05 -15.20 18.00
N GLU A 126 6.42 -15.00 19.26
CA GLU A 126 7.26 -15.92 20.01
C GLU A 126 6.48 -17.20 20.38
N PRO A 127 7.16 -18.34 20.65
CA PRO A 127 6.50 -19.62 20.96
C PRO A 127 5.43 -19.60 22.05
N ARG A 128 5.42 -18.57 22.91
CA ARG A 128 4.44 -18.43 24.00
C ARG A 128 3.21 -17.62 23.61
N GLU A 129 3.23 -16.92 22.49
CA GLU A 129 2.21 -15.94 22.08
C GLU A 129 1.18 -16.54 21.12
N PHE A 130 1.43 -17.73 20.58
CA PHE A 130 0.51 -18.42 19.68
C PHE A 130 0.17 -19.84 20.16
N GLU A 131 -0.86 -20.38 19.54
CA GLU A 131 -1.27 -21.78 19.64
C GLU A 131 -1.26 -22.43 18.26
N GLU A 132 -0.95 -23.72 18.20
CA GLU A 132 -0.93 -24.52 16.97
C GLU A 132 -2.10 -25.50 16.95
N SER A 133 -2.59 -25.80 15.75
CA SER A 133 -3.58 -26.85 15.55
C SER A 133 -3.32 -27.64 14.27
N THR A 134 -3.61 -28.93 14.35
CA THR A 134 -3.64 -29.88 13.22
C THR A 134 -5.06 -30.42 12.98
N ASP A 135 -6.08 -29.78 13.57
CA ASP A 135 -7.48 -30.18 13.38
C ASP A 135 -7.86 -30.10 11.90
N PRO A 136 -8.24 -31.22 11.25
CA PRO A 136 -8.62 -31.23 9.85
C PRO A 136 -9.69 -30.21 9.47
N LYS A 137 -10.59 -29.84 10.40
CA LYS A 137 -11.61 -28.83 10.13
C LYS A 137 -10.99 -27.45 9.84
N LEU A 138 -9.99 -27.06 10.62
CA LEU A 138 -9.30 -25.79 10.45
C LEU A 138 -8.36 -25.84 9.23
N LEU A 139 -7.72 -26.98 8.98
CA LEU A 139 -6.82 -27.13 7.83
C LEU A 139 -7.55 -27.07 6.48
N ASN A 140 -8.82 -27.49 6.43
CA ASN A 140 -9.62 -27.53 5.20
C ASN A 140 -10.09 -26.14 4.74
N ASP A 141 -9.94 -25.10 5.56
CA ASP A 141 -10.27 -23.71 5.19
C ASP A 141 -9.18 -23.07 4.30
N PHE A 142 -8.06 -23.76 4.07
CA PHE A 142 -6.89 -23.26 3.33
C PHE A 142 -6.61 -24.07 2.05
N SER A 143 -6.09 -23.39 1.03
CA SER A 143 -5.65 -23.99 -0.23
C SER A 143 -4.30 -23.39 -0.69
N PRO A 144 -3.22 -24.17 -0.84
CA PRO A 144 -3.15 -25.61 -0.58
C PRO A 144 -3.33 -25.93 0.91
N ARG A 145 -3.81 -27.15 1.21
CA ARG A 145 -4.03 -27.58 2.59
C ARG A 145 -2.67 -27.66 3.34
N PRO A 146 -2.49 -26.92 4.45
CA PRO A 146 -1.25 -26.94 5.22
C PRO A 146 -1.19 -28.15 6.16
N ASP A 147 0.02 -28.44 6.67
CA ASP A 147 0.25 -29.47 7.70
C ASP A 147 -0.23 -29.04 9.09
N LYS A 148 -0.16 -27.74 9.38
CA LYS A 148 -0.61 -27.10 10.62
C LYS A 148 -1.08 -25.67 10.37
N VAL A 149 -1.90 -25.17 11.28
CA VAL A 149 -2.28 -23.76 11.37
C VAL A 149 -1.89 -23.21 12.73
N VAL A 150 -1.66 -21.91 12.78
CA VAL A 150 -1.33 -21.17 14.00
C VAL A 150 -2.27 -20.00 14.19
N ARG A 151 -2.43 -19.56 15.44
CA ARG A 151 -3.21 -18.37 15.79
C ARG A 151 -2.61 -17.72 17.02
N LEU A 152 -2.60 -16.39 17.08
CA LEU A 152 -2.24 -15.67 18.31
C LEU A 152 -3.20 -16.03 19.44
N LYS A 153 -2.67 -16.21 20.65
CA LYS A 153 -3.52 -16.28 21.85
C LYS A 153 -4.31 -14.97 21.98
N GLU A 154 -5.52 -15.07 22.52
CA GLU A 154 -6.46 -13.94 22.57
C GLU A 154 -5.87 -12.73 23.33
N ASP A 155 -5.12 -12.97 24.41
CA ASP A 155 -4.45 -11.92 25.18
C ASP A 155 -3.31 -11.24 24.41
N ALA A 156 -2.50 -12.01 23.70
CA ALA A 156 -1.46 -11.48 22.82
C ALA A 156 -2.08 -10.64 21.68
N ALA A 157 -3.11 -11.16 21.02
CA ALA A 157 -3.82 -10.47 19.95
C ALA A 157 -4.47 -9.16 20.43
N GLU A 158 -5.17 -9.18 21.58
CA GLU A 158 -5.81 -8.01 22.15
C GLU A 158 -4.80 -6.92 22.53
N SER A 159 -3.65 -7.31 23.11
CA SER A 159 -2.61 -6.35 23.49
C SER A 159 -1.99 -5.61 22.30
N ALA A 160 -2.02 -6.21 21.12
CA ALA A 160 -1.51 -5.67 19.86
C ALA A 160 -2.61 -5.13 18.94
N TRP A 161 -3.87 -5.10 19.40
CA TRP A 161 -5.03 -4.65 18.62
C TRP A 161 -5.21 -5.46 17.33
N LEU A 162 -5.12 -6.78 17.44
CA LEU A 162 -5.26 -7.74 16.35
C LEU A 162 -6.49 -8.63 16.55
N VAL A 163 -6.98 -9.19 15.45
CA VAL A 163 -7.97 -10.28 15.47
C VAL A 163 -7.22 -11.59 15.60
N SER A 164 -7.52 -12.37 16.65
CA SER A 164 -7.05 -13.74 16.77
C SER A 164 -7.73 -14.64 15.73
N SER A 165 -7.02 -14.94 14.63
CA SER A 165 -7.50 -15.83 13.55
C SER A 165 -6.47 -16.89 13.17
N TRP A 166 -6.96 -18.09 12.84
CA TRP A 166 -6.13 -19.17 12.30
C TRP A 166 -5.53 -18.78 10.97
N THR A 167 -4.24 -19.07 10.78
CA THR A 167 -3.49 -18.78 9.54
C THR A 167 -2.41 -19.82 9.32
N ILE A 168 -1.79 -19.80 8.14
CA ILE A 168 -0.62 -20.63 7.81
C ILE A 168 0.63 -19.95 8.39
N PRO A 169 1.43 -20.63 9.23
CA PRO A 169 2.65 -20.04 9.76
C PRO A 169 3.68 -19.81 8.65
N GLY A 170 4.26 -18.61 8.62
CA GLY A 170 5.44 -18.30 7.82
C GLY A 170 6.74 -18.44 8.62
N ASP A 171 7.85 -18.60 7.91
CA ASP A 171 9.18 -18.63 8.50
C ASP A 171 9.63 -17.22 8.92
N VAL A 172 10.34 -17.14 10.05
CA VAL A 172 10.96 -15.89 10.47
C VAL A 172 12.23 -15.66 9.68
N HIS A 173 12.28 -14.53 8.97
CA HIS A 173 13.49 -14.03 8.35
C HIS A 173 13.97 -12.77 9.08
N PRO A 174 15.30 -12.53 9.16
CA PRO A 174 15.81 -11.28 9.70
C PRO A 174 15.23 -10.10 8.92
N ILE A 175 14.54 -9.19 9.63
CA ILE A 175 14.08 -7.92 9.04
C ILE A 175 15.17 -6.88 9.31
N ASP A 176 15.73 -6.35 8.22
CA ASP A 176 16.90 -5.45 8.22
C ASP A 176 16.65 -4.13 8.97
N LEU A 177 15.38 -3.79 9.23
CA LEU A 177 14.96 -2.54 9.87
C LEU A 177 15.18 -2.49 11.39
N ALA A 178 15.36 -3.63 12.07
CA ALA A 178 15.42 -3.65 13.53
C ALA A 178 16.65 -4.36 14.13
N GLN A 179 17.48 -5.06 13.32
CA GLN A 179 18.54 -5.95 13.82
C GLN A 179 18.10 -6.81 15.03
N LYS A 180 16.81 -7.18 15.07
CA LYS A 180 16.23 -7.88 16.21
C LYS A 180 16.32 -9.36 15.94
N GLU A 181 17.01 -10.08 16.82
CA GLU A 181 16.97 -11.53 16.86
C GLU A 181 15.69 -11.99 17.55
N PHE A 182 15.03 -13.00 16.99
CA PHE A 182 13.83 -13.60 17.54
C PHE A 182 14.16 -14.97 18.13
N PRO A 183 13.50 -15.39 19.23
CA PRO A 183 13.70 -16.72 19.79
C PRO A 183 13.46 -17.83 18.76
N GLU A 184 14.21 -18.93 18.90
CA GLU A 184 13.98 -20.15 18.11
C GLU A 184 12.53 -20.63 18.27
N GLY A 185 11.90 -21.01 17.16
CA GLY A 185 10.50 -21.44 17.11
C GLY A 185 9.49 -20.31 17.02
N SER A 186 9.93 -19.04 16.92
CA SER A 186 9.06 -17.94 16.53
C SER A 186 8.51 -18.16 15.12
N VAL A 187 7.32 -17.64 14.85
CA VAL A 187 6.65 -17.77 13.55
C VAL A 187 6.13 -16.43 13.07
N VAL A 188 6.01 -16.28 11.76
CA VAL A 188 5.32 -15.14 11.13
C VAL A 188 3.84 -15.50 10.98
N LEU A 189 2.93 -14.62 11.41
CA LEU A 189 1.49 -14.75 11.20
C LEU A 189 0.97 -13.56 10.40
N GLN A 190 0.13 -13.84 9.42
CA GLN A 190 -0.75 -12.82 8.82
C GLN A 190 -1.97 -12.65 9.74
N GLN A 191 -2.24 -11.44 10.22
CA GLN A 191 -3.34 -11.14 11.13
C GLN A 191 -4.10 -9.92 10.66
N LYS A 192 -5.38 -9.80 11.03
CA LYS A 192 -6.15 -8.59 10.76
C LYS A 192 -6.00 -7.58 11.89
N TYR A 193 -5.75 -6.33 11.54
CA TYR A 193 -5.78 -5.25 12.51
C TYR A 193 -7.22 -5.00 13.01
N LYS A 194 -7.38 -4.86 14.32
CA LYS A 194 -8.64 -4.56 15.01
C LYS A 194 -8.51 -3.20 15.70
N PRO A 195 -8.85 -2.08 15.05
CA PRO A 195 -8.74 -0.77 15.67
C PRO A 195 -9.59 -0.70 16.95
N GLY A 196 -9.00 -0.19 18.03
CA GLY A 196 -9.70 0.07 19.30
C GLY A 196 -10.68 1.26 19.26
N PHE A 197 -10.95 1.80 18.07
CA PHE A 197 -11.87 2.90 17.83
C PHE A 197 -12.84 2.53 16.70
N PRO A 198 -14.08 3.04 16.73
CA PRO A 198 -15.02 2.81 15.64
C PRO A 198 -14.47 3.42 14.35
N TRP A 199 -14.34 2.60 13.30
CA TRP A 199 -14.09 3.11 11.96
C TRP A 199 -15.31 3.94 11.50
N PRO A 200 -15.15 5.04 10.74
CA PRO A 200 -16.28 5.78 10.21
C PRO A 200 -17.20 4.86 9.40
N ALA A 201 -18.50 4.91 9.69
CA ALA A 201 -19.49 4.03 9.07
C ALA A 201 -19.69 4.28 7.56
N ASP A 202 -19.12 5.37 7.03
CA ASP A 202 -19.33 5.87 5.67
C ASP A 202 -18.10 5.66 4.75
N SER A 203 -17.22 4.71 5.10
CA SER A 203 -16.05 4.30 4.29
C SER A 203 -16.33 3.09 3.38
N LEU A 204 -17.61 2.78 3.10
CA LEU A 204 -18.07 1.72 2.20
C LEU A 204 -18.64 2.30 0.89
#